data_AF-A0ABD0QKA0-F1
#
_entry.id   AF-A0ABD0QKA0-F1
#
_cell.length_a   1.000
_cell.length_b   1.000
_cell.length_c   1.000
_cell.angle_alpha   90.00
_cell.angle_beta   90.00
_cell.angle_gamma   90.00
#
_symmetry.space_group_name_H-M   'P 1'
#
loop_
_entity.id
_entity.type
_entity.pdbx_description
1 polymer ?
#
loop_
_entity_poly.entity_id
_entity_poly.type
_entity_poly.pdbx_seq_one_letter_code
_entity_poly.pdbx_strand_id
1 'polypeptide(L)'
;KPNLRVEAGELVLRASKKAAMVEKLHLSDLARGVPFVPKEPEAVLGEARVKVIQGGGDPFDRLLLGSESAIQFGQYRGRTFRWLLENDLGYSLMILCGHQRERDAGRSDRGALMANKDAFLEYACAFEKVKEAIKERGQREGTLPGCQGDCLVGFGVHRKTTYKELYEAKDRERK
;
A
#
# COMPACT_ATOMS: atom_id res chain seq x y z
N LYS A 1 -4.12 17.12 2.71
CA LYS A 1 -3.23 16.54 3.74
C LYS A 1 -3.96 15.44 4.52
N PRO A 2 -3.36 14.28 4.83
CA PRO A 2 -3.96 13.23 5.64
C PRO A 2 -3.91 13.58 7.14
N ASN A 3 -4.93 13.16 7.88
CA ASN A 3 -5.00 13.21 9.33
C ASN A 3 -4.31 11.99 9.96
N LEU A 4 -2.97 12.02 10.00
CA LEU A 4 -2.17 10.94 10.56
C LEU A 4 -2.49 10.73 12.04
N ARG A 5 -2.67 9.47 12.45
CA ARG A 5 -2.90 9.11 13.86
C ARG A 5 -1.59 9.17 14.63
N VAL A 6 -1.61 9.89 15.76
CA VAL A 6 -0.46 10.08 16.64
C VAL A 6 -0.89 9.80 18.08
N GLU A 7 -0.11 9.01 18.82
CA GLU A 7 -0.31 8.71 20.25
C GLU A 7 1.01 8.98 20.97
N ALA A 8 0.97 9.77 22.05
CA ALA A 8 2.17 10.18 22.81
C ALA A 8 3.29 10.81 21.95
N GLY A 9 2.92 11.53 20.88
CA GLY A 9 3.88 12.17 19.96
C GLY A 9 4.36 11.28 18.81
N GLU A 10 4.10 9.98 18.90
CA GLU A 10 4.57 8.97 17.94
C GLU A 10 3.49 8.56 16.92
N LEU A 11 3.92 8.20 15.71
CA LEU A 11 3.02 7.73 14.66
C LEU A 11 2.39 6.39 15.04
N VAL A 12 1.05 6.31 14.98
CA VAL A 12 0.31 5.08 15.23
C VAL A 12 0.38 4.19 13.99
N LEU A 13 1.15 3.11 14.07
CA LEU A 13 1.34 2.17 12.96
C LEU A 13 0.21 1.13 12.85
N ARG A 14 -0.46 0.78 13.96
CA ARG A 14 -1.51 -0.26 13.97
C ARG A 14 -2.76 0.17 13.20
N ALA A 15 -3.42 -0.78 12.52
CA ALA A 15 -4.69 -0.57 11.85
C ALA A 15 -5.76 0.05 12.77
N SER A 16 -6.59 0.95 12.22
CA SER A 16 -7.76 1.50 12.90
C SER A 16 -8.90 0.48 12.92
N LYS A 17 -9.93 0.70 13.75
CA LYS A 17 -11.17 -0.11 13.71
C LYS A 17 -11.81 -0.10 12.32
N LYS A 18 -11.74 1.03 11.60
CA LYS A 18 -12.25 1.16 10.23
C LYS A 18 -11.43 0.32 9.26
N ALA A 19 -10.10 0.33 9.40
CA ALA A 19 -9.21 -0.52 8.59
C ALA A 19 -9.49 -2.01 8.79
N ALA A 20 -9.64 -2.46 10.04
CA ALA A 20 -9.96 -3.85 10.35
C ALA A 20 -11.30 -4.31 9.73
N MET A 21 -12.30 -3.44 9.67
CA MET A 21 -13.57 -3.76 9.00
C MET A 21 -13.40 -3.92 7.48
N VAL A 22 -12.60 -3.04 6.84
CA VAL A 22 -12.33 -3.13 5.40
C VAL A 22 -11.55 -4.40 5.07
N GLU A 23 -10.54 -4.75 5.86
CA GLU A 23 -9.81 -6.01 5.72
C GLU A 23 -10.76 -7.22 5.81
N LYS A 24 -11.66 -7.23 6.79
CA LYS A 24 -12.65 -8.31 6.94
C LYS A 24 -13.57 -8.47 5.72
N LEU A 25 -14.04 -7.35 5.16
CA LEU A 25 -14.84 -7.36 3.94
C LEU A 25 -14.01 -7.88 2.75
N HIS A 26 -12.78 -7.40 2.60
CA HIS A 26 -11.87 -7.85 1.55
C HIS A 26 -11.61 -9.36 1.60
N LEU A 27 -11.39 -9.92 2.78
CA LEU A 27 -11.22 -11.38 2.97
C LEU A 27 -12.48 -12.15 2.56
N SER A 28 -13.66 -11.59 2.81
CA SER A 28 -14.93 -12.18 2.39
C SER A 28 -15.09 -12.16 0.86
N ASP A 29 -14.65 -11.09 0.20
CA ASP A 29 -14.65 -10.99 -1.26
C ASP A 29 -13.67 -11.97 -1.92
N LEU A 30 -12.48 -12.14 -1.33
CA LEU A 30 -11.50 -13.13 -1.77
C LEU A 30 -12.05 -14.56 -1.66
N ALA A 31 -12.76 -14.87 -0.56
CA ALA A 31 -13.39 -16.18 -0.38
C ALA A 31 -14.46 -16.46 -1.45
N ARG A 32 -15.06 -15.43 -2.04
CA ARG A 32 -16.01 -15.54 -3.16
C ARG A 32 -15.33 -15.65 -4.53
N GLY A 33 -14.00 -15.55 -4.59
CA GLY A 33 -13.22 -15.74 -5.83
C GLY A 33 -13.38 -14.62 -6.85
N VAL A 34 -13.81 -13.42 -6.44
CA VAL A 34 -14.00 -12.30 -7.37
C VAL A 34 -12.64 -11.82 -7.90
N PRO A 35 -12.37 -11.92 -9.22
CA PRO A 35 -11.10 -11.44 -9.77
C PRO A 35 -11.06 -9.91 -9.72
N PHE A 36 -9.91 -9.37 -9.33
CA PHE A 36 -9.66 -7.92 -9.35
C PHE A 36 -8.68 -7.58 -10.47
N VAL A 37 -9.12 -6.72 -11.39
CA VAL A 37 -8.29 -6.16 -12.45
C VAL A 37 -7.88 -4.74 -12.05
N PRO A 38 -6.59 -4.46 -11.85
CA PRO A 38 -6.10 -3.12 -11.56
C PRO A 38 -6.45 -2.15 -12.70
N LYS A 39 -6.90 -0.95 -12.35
CA LYS A 39 -7.14 0.10 -13.33
C LYS A 39 -5.82 0.71 -13.80
N GLU A 40 -5.78 1.10 -15.06
CA GLU A 40 -4.65 1.87 -15.61
C GLU A 40 -4.47 3.22 -14.89
N PRO A 41 -3.24 3.75 -14.82
CA PRO A 41 -2.93 4.99 -14.09
C PRO A 41 -3.82 6.17 -14.49
N GLU A 42 -4.11 6.32 -15.78
CA GLU A 42 -4.93 7.39 -16.34
C GLU A 42 -6.38 7.30 -15.85
N ALA A 43 -6.92 6.09 -15.73
CA ALA A 43 -8.28 5.87 -15.21
C ALA A 43 -8.36 6.21 -13.72
N VAL A 44 -7.37 5.80 -12.93
CA VAL A 44 -7.30 6.16 -11.50
C VAL A 44 -7.19 7.68 -11.33
N LEU A 45 -6.35 8.33 -12.13
CA LEU A 45 -6.17 9.79 -12.10
C LEU A 45 -7.42 10.54 -12.56
N GLY A 46 -8.10 10.05 -13.60
CA GLY A 46 -9.36 10.60 -14.09
C GLY A 46 -10.45 10.57 -13.03
N GLU A 47 -10.62 9.43 -12.34
CA GLU A 47 -11.58 9.30 -11.24
C GLU A 47 -11.24 10.23 -10.06
N ALA A 48 -9.95 10.37 -9.72
CA ALA A 48 -9.49 11.31 -8.71
C ALA A 48 -9.82 12.76 -9.10
N ARG A 49 -9.52 13.15 -10.35
CA ARG A 49 -9.80 14.49 -10.88
C ARG A 49 -11.28 14.83 -10.80
N VAL A 50 -12.18 13.91 -11.16
CA VAL A 50 -13.62 14.12 -11.04
C VAL A 50 -14.02 14.42 -9.59
N LYS A 51 -13.53 13.65 -8.62
CA LYS A 51 -13.80 13.88 -7.20
C LYS A 51 -13.27 15.23 -6.71
N VAL A 52 -12.07 15.60 -7.15
CA VAL A 52 -11.46 16.89 -6.80
C VAL A 52 -12.31 18.06 -7.30
N ILE A 53 -12.75 18.02 -8.56
CA ILE A 53 -13.63 19.05 -9.14
C ILE A 53 -14.96 19.12 -8.40
N GLN A 54 -15.59 17.97 -8.12
CA GLN A 54 -16.84 17.89 -7.37
C GLN A 54 -16.71 18.45 -5.94
N GLY A 55 -15.54 18.30 -5.32
CA GLY A 55 -15.21 18.89 -4.02
C GLY A 55 -14.81 20.37 -4.08
N GLY A 56 -14.83 21.02 -5.25
CA GLY A 56 -14.42 22.42 -5.43
C GLY A 56 -12.92 22.66 -5.36
N GLY A 57 -12.10 21.61 -5.50
CA GLY A 57 -10.64 21.70 -5.47
C GLY A 57 -9.99 21.90 -6.83
N ASP A 58 -8.69 22.20 -6.83
CA ASP A 58 -7.91 22.37 -8.05
C ASP A 58 -7.56 21.01 -8.69
N PRO A 59 -8.05 20.72 -9.92
CA PRO A 59 -7.75 19.47 -10.61
C PRO A 59 -6.30 19.34 -11.10
N PHE A 60 -5.45 20.35 -10.89
CA PHE A 60 -4.02 20.31 -11.20
C PHE A 60 -3.13 20.20 -9.95
N ASP A 61 -3.71 20.31 -8.75
CA ASP A 61 -3.00 20.05 -7.49
C ASP A 61 -2.70 18.56 -7.35
N ARG A 62 -1.43 18.20 -7.53
CA ARG A 62 -0.94 16.81 -7.43
C ARG A 62 -1.20 16.19 -6.06
N LEU A 63 -1.12 16.95 -4.98
CA LEU A 63 -1.39 16.43 -3.63
C LEU A 63 -2.87 16.16 -3.44
N LEU A 64 -3.72 17.03 -3.97
CA LEU A 64 -5.16 16.84 -3.88
C LEU A 64 -5.61 15.64 -4.74
N LEU A 65 -5.10 15.54 -5.97
CA LEU A 65 -5.29 14.36 -6.84
C LEU A 65 -4.81 13.09 -6.15
N GLY A 66 -3.58 13.09 -5.63
CA GLY A 66 -3.03 11.95 -4.88
C GLY A 66 -3.91 11.56 -3.69
N SER A 67 -4.51 12.52 -2.99
CA SER A 67 -5.39 12.26 -1.85
C SER A 67 -6.70 11.56 -2.22
N GLU A 68 -7.16 11.72 -3.47
CA GLU A 68 -8.39 11.11 -4.02
C GLU A 68 -8.15 9.87 -4.89
N SER A 69 -6.89 9.65 -5.30
CA SER A 69 -6.45 8.46 -6.04
C SER A 69 -6.72 7.18 -5.25
N ALA A 70 -7.33 6.21 -5.93
CA ALA A 70 -7.70 4.94 -5.34
C ALA A 70 -6.53 3.95 -5.34
N ILE A 71 -6.36 3.24 -4.22
CA ILE A 71 -5.46 2.10 -4.07
C ILE A 71 -5.94 0.97 -5.00
N GLN A 72 -5.01 0.44 -5.81
CA GLN A 72 -5.28 -0.68 -6.72
C GLN A 72 -4.69 -2.02 -6.22
N PHE A 73 -4.06 -2.05 -5.04
CA PHE A 73 -3.40 -3.23 -4.50
C PHE A 73 -3.89 -3.63 -3.10
N GLY A 74 -3.69 -4.90 -2.75
CA GLY A 74 -3.88 -5.41 -1.39
C GLY A 74 -5.29 -5.31 -0.83
N GLN A 75 -5.39 -5.25 0.49
CA GLN A 75 -6.67 -5.34 1.20
C GLN A 75 -7.49 -4.06 1.25
N TYR A 76 -6.89 -2.94 0.82
CA TYR A 76 -7.52 -1.62 0.86
C TYR A 76 -7.89 -1.09 -0.53
N ARG A 77 -8.01 -1.99 -1.52
CA ARG A 77 -8.43 -1.64 -2.89
C ARG A 77 -9.68 -0.77 -2.90
N GLY A 78 -9.67 0.25 -3.74
CA GLY A 78 -10.76 1.23 -3.88
C GLY A 78 -10.85 2.26 -2.75
N ARG A 79 -10.09 2.15 -1.66
CA ARG A 79 -9.89 3.26 -0.71
C ARG A 79 -8.89 4.25 -1.27
N THR A 80 -8.89 5.49 -0.80
CA THR A 80 -7.93 6.49 -1.29
C THR A 80 -6.57 6.38 -0.61
N PHE A 81 -5.54 6.95 -1.23
CA PHE A 81 -4.20 7.03 -0.62
C PHE A 81 -4.24 7.76 0.73
N ARG A 82 -4.99 8.87 0.81
CA ARG A 82 -5.23 9.60 2.06
C ARG A 82 -5.82 8.69 3.11
N TRP A 83 -6.91 7.97 2.77
CA TRP A 83 -7.59 7.09 3.70
C TRP A 83 -6.64 6.04 4.28
N LEU A 84 -5.76 5.48 3.45
CA LEU A 84 -4.83 4.45 3.88
C LEU A 84 -3.78 4.99 4.87
N LEU A 85 -3.18 6.16 4.61
CA LEU A 85 -2.25 6.80 5.55
C LEU A 85 -2.90 7.12 6.90
N GLU A 86 -4.18 7.48 6.91
CA GLU A 86 -4.93 7.80 8.13
C GLU A 86 -5.30 6.55 8.93
N ASN A 87 -5.59 5.43 8.26
CA ASN A 87 -6.22 4.26 8.89
C ASN A 87 -5.30 3.06 9.08
N ASP A 88 -4.20 2.96 8.34
CA ASP A 88 -3.23 1.87 8.50
C ASP A 88 -1.84 2.29 7.97
N LEU A 89 -1.15 3.12 8.75
CA LEU A 89 0.16 3.62 8.37
C LEU A 89 1.22 2.51 8.38
N GLY A 90 1.13 1.54 9.30
CA GLY A 90 2.07 0.41 9.36
C GLY A 90 2.05 -0.46 8.12
N TYR A 91 0.85 -0.74 7.59
CA TYR A 91 0.68 -1.41 6.29
C TYR A 91 1.24 -0.54 5.15
N SER A 92 0.96 0.76 5.16
CA SER A 92 1.48 1.70 4.16
C SER A 92 3.01 1.66 4.11
N LEU A 93 3.68 1.79 5.26
CA LEU A 93 5.14 1.76 5.36
C LEU A 93 5.72 0.43 4.86
N MET A 94 5.08 -0.70 5.16
CA MET A 94 5.51 -2.02 4.69
C MET A 94 5.52 -2.09 3.16
N ILE A 95 4.42 -1.67 2.53
CA ILE A 95 4.30 -1.68 1.07
C ILE A 95 5.29 -0.70 0.43
N LEU A 96 5.38 0.52 0.95
CA LEU A 96 6.22 1.57 0.37
C LEU A 96 7.71 1.28 0.52
N CYS A 97 8.16 0.76 1.67
CA CYS A 97 9.55 0.35 1.84
C CYS A 97 9.91 -0.83 0.93
N GLY A 98 9.02 -1.83 0.84
CA GLY A 98 9.18 -2.94 -0.09
C GLY A 98 9.31 -2.43 -1.52
N HIS A 99 8.37 -1.59 -1.96
CA HIS A 99 8.32 -0.98 -3.29
C HIS A 99 9.57 -0.17 -3.63
N GLN A 100 10.03 0.68 -2.72
CA GLN A 100 11.25 1.48 -2.91
C GLN A 100 12.46 0.58 -3.17
N ARG A 101 12.62 -0.52 -2.41
CA ARG A 101 13.69 -1.49 -2.67
C ARG A 101 13.56 -2.16 -4.04
N GLU A 102 12.33 -2.46 -4.48
CA GLU A 102 12.11 -3.02 -5.82
C GLU A 102 12.63 -2.07 -6.90
N ARG A 103 12.36 -0.77 -6.75
CA ARG A 103 12.84 0.29 -7.64
C ARG A 103 14.35 0.48 -7.58
N ASP A 104 14.92 0.53 -6.38
CA ASP A 104 16.36 0.71 -6.18
C ASP A 104 17.18 -0.48 -6.73
N ALA A 105 16.60 -1.70 -6.71
CA ALA A 105 17.18 -2.89 -7.32
C ALA A 105 17.06 -2.94 -8.86
N GLY A 106 16.59 -1.86 -9.49
CA GLY A 106 16.54 -1.72 -10.94
C GLY A 106 15.33 -2.37 -11.61
N ARG A 107 14.27 -2.76 -10.87
CA ARG A 107 13.04 -3.24 -11.50
C ARG A 107 12.31 -2.10 -12.20
N SER A 108 12.26 -2.19 -13.52
CA SER A 108 11.70 -1.20 -14.43
C SER A 108 10.27 -1.50 -14.87
N ASP A 109 9.61 -2.49 -14.26
CA ASP A 109 8.23 -2.85 -14.58
C ASP A 109 7.27 -1.68 -14.31
N ARG A 110 6.51 -1.32 -15.34
CA ARG A 110 5.56 -0.19 -15.29
C ARG A 110 4.10 -0.64 -15.36
N GLY A 111 3.81 -1.88 -14.96
CA GLY A 111 2.45 -2.37 -14.89
C GLY A 111 1.58 -1.49 -13.98
N ALA A 112 0.27 -1.46 -14.23
CA ALA A 112 -0.69 -0.59 -13.53
C ALA A 112 -0.56 -0.59 -12.00
N LEU A 113 -0.28 -1.75 -11.40
CA LEU A 113 -0.04 -1.88 -9.95
C LEU A 113 1.21 -1.14 -9.48
N MET A 114 2.31 -1.24 -10.24
CA MET A 114 3.56 -0.58 -9.87
C MET A 114 3.45 0.93 -10.04
N ALA A 115 2.81 1.39 -11.11
CA ALA A 115 2.51 2.81 -11.29
C ALA A 115 1.61 3.36 -10.16
N ASN A 116 0.63 2.58 -9.70
CA ASN A 116 -0.19 2.98 -8.55
C ASN A 116 0.61 3.05 -7.24
N LYS A 117 1.57 2.13 -7.02
CA LYS A 117 2.49 2.19 -5.88
C LYS A 117 3.47 3.36 -5.98
N ASP A 118 3.98 3.68 -7.18
CA ASP A 118 4.84 4.86 -7.42
C ASP A 118 4.08 6.15 -7.06
N ALA A 119 2.83 6.29 -7.54
CA ALA A 119 1.99 7.43 -7.22
C ALA A 119 1.67 7.52 -5.71
N PHE A 120 1.48 6.37 -5.05
CA PHE A 120 1.24 6.35 -3.61
C PHE A 120 2.51 6.75 -2.83
N LEU A 121 3.68 6.29 -3.27
CA LEU A 121 4.97 6.67 -2.71
C LEU A 121 5.23 8.18 -2.86
N GLU A 122 5.01 8.75 -4.04
CA GLU A 122 5.13 10.20 -4.28
C GLU A 122 4.21 10.99 -3.34
N TYR A 123 2.94 10.58 -3.23
CA TYR A 123 1.98 11.20 -2.33
C TYR A 123 2.40 11.10 -0.85
N ALA A 124 2.82 9.92 -0.39
CA ALA A 124 3.22 9.70 0.99
C ALA A 124 4.48 10.49 1.37
N CYS A 125 5.46 10.56 0.47
CA CYS A 125 6.72 11.28 0.67
C CYS A 125 6.55 12.80 0.70
N ALA A 126 5.40 13.33 0.28
CA ALA A 126 5.08 14.75 0.47
C ALA A 126 4.81 15.14 1.94
N PHE A 127 4.71 14.16 2.85
CA PHE A 127 4.54 14.40 4.28
C PHE A 127 5.79 13.97 5.03
N GLU A 128 6.54 14.93 5.59
CA GLU A 128 7.87 14.69 6.16
C GLU A 128 7.89 13.56 7.20
N LYS A 129 6.94 13.55 8.14
CA LYS A 129 6.82 12.48 9.14
C LYS A 129 6.69 11.08 8.53
N VAL A 130 5.99 10.95 7.40
CA VAL A 130 5.81 9.66 6.71
C VAL A 130 7.07 9.30 5.95
N LYS A 131 7.69 10.28 5.27
CA LYS A 131 8.96 10.11 4.57
C LYS A 131 10.09 9.65 5.51
N GLU A 132 10.21 10.27 6.68
CA GLU A 132 11.15 9.87 7.74
C GLU A 132 10.87 8.44 8.20
N ALA A 133 9.62 8.10 8.49
CA ALA A 133 9.24 6.74 8.90
C ALA A 133 9.54 5.68 7.81
N ILE A 134 9.37 6.00 6.53
CA ILE A 134 9.79 5.13 5.40
C ILE A 134 11.31 4.94 5.43
N LYS A 135 12.07 6.02 5.57
CA LYS A 135 13.54 5.96 5.60
C LYS A 135 14.06 5.13 6.78
N GLU A 136 13.55 5.37 7.98
CA GLU A 136 13.92 4.62 9.19
C GLU A 136 13.60 3.14 9.08
N ARG A 137 12.44 2.81 8.51
CA ARG A 137 12.06 1.41 8.28
C ARG A 137 12.96 0.76 7.23
N GLY A 138 13.24 1.48 6.14
CA GLY A 138 14.18 1.04 5.11
C GLY A 138 15.57 0.73 5.67
N GLN A 139 16.09 1.57 6.58
CA GLN A 139 17.38 1.34 7.24
C GLN A 139 17.36 0.12 8.18
N ARG A 140 16.29 -0.04 8.99
CA ARG A 140 16.12 -1.21 9.86
C ARG A 140 16.05 -2.52 9.07
N GLU A 141 15.26 -2.53 8.00
CA GLU A 141 15.11 -3.72 7.16
C GLU A 141 16.33 -3.96 6.24
N GLY A 142 17.04 -2.90 5.83
CA GLY A 142 18.28 -2.98 5.04
C GLY A 142 19.50 -3.46 5.85
N THR A 143 19.38 -3.55 7.18
CA THR A 143 20.42 -4.08 8.09
C THR A 143 20.32 -5.61 8.27
N LEU A 144 19.31 -6.27 7.70
CA LEU A 144 19.19 -7.74 7.70
C LEU A 144 19.76 -8.32 6.39
N PRO A 145 21.03 -8.74 6.34
CA PRO A 145 21.50 -9.60 5.27
C PRO A 145 20.82 -10.96 5.42
N GLY A 146 19.94 -11.33 4.48
CA GLY A 146 19.43 -12.71 4.38
C GLY A 146 17.93 -12.93 4.45
N CYS A 147 17.07 -11.91 4.38
CA CYS A 147 15.62 -12.10 4.39
C CYS A 147 15.02 -12.57 3.03
N GLN A 148 15.71 -13.45 2.30
CA GLN A 148 15.10 -14.18 1.18
C GLN A 148 14.35 -15.38 1.75
N GLY A 149 13.02 -15.25 1.84
CA GLY A 149 12.12 -16.37 2.10
C GLY A 149 11.56 -16.46 3.53
N ASP A 150 12.36 -16.26 4.57
CA ASP A 150 11.90 -16.52 5.95
C ASP A 150 11.07 -15.39 6.57
N CYS A 151 10.92 -14.26 5.88
CA CYS A 151 10.01 -13.19 6.31
C CYS A 151 8.55 -13.62 6.22
N LEU A 152 7.77 -13.32 7.24
CA LEU A 152 6.32 -13.46 7.20
C LEU A 152 5.73 -12.61 6.07
N VAL A 153 4.80 -13.19 5.32
CA VAL A 153 4.01 -12.50 4.29
C VAL A 153 3.26 -11.32 4.90
N GLY A 154 2.80 -11.46 6.15
CA GLY A 154 2.30 -10.33 6.96
C GLY A 154 0.90 -9.81 6.60
N PHE A 155 0.23 -10.38 5.59
CA PHE A 155 -1.13 -9.99 5.20
C PHE A 155 -1.96 -11.17 4.69
N GLY A 156 -3.28 -10.99 4.68
CA GLY A 156 -4.23 -11.99 4.18
C GLY A 156 -4.25 -13.30 4.98
N VAL A 157 -4.76 -14.37 4.36
CA VAL A 157 -4.79 -15.72 4.97
C VAL A 157 -3.39 -16.27 5.25
N HIS A 158 -2.37 -15.77 4.55
CA HIS A 158 -0.97 -16.17 4.69
C HIS A 158 -0.17 -15.26 5.63
N ARG A 159 -0.81 -14.38 6.42
CA ARG A 159 -0.10 -13.43 7.29
C ARG A 159 0.88 -14.07 8.27
N LYS A 160 0.68 -15.34 8.63
CA LYS A 160 1.53 -16.13 9.52
C LYS A 160 2.48 -17.08 8.78
N THR A 161 2.42 -17.10 7.46
CA THR A 161 3.24 -17.92 6.58
C THR A 161 4.44 -17.09 6.13
N THR A 162 5.59 -17.72 5.96
CA THR A 162 6.76 -17.04 5.37
C THR A 162 6.65 -16.98 3.85
N TYR A 163 7.34 -16.04 3.20
CA TYR A 163 7.39 -15.99 1.73
C TYR A 163 7.92 -17.31 1.14
N LYS A 164 8.86 -17.97 1.81
CA LYS A 164 9.43 -19.28 1.46
C LYS A 164 8.37 -20.37 1.49
N GLU A 165 7.66 -20.50 2.61
CA GLU A 165 6.56 -21.46 2.75
C GLU A 165 5.48 -21.24 1.69
N LEU A 166 5.20 -19.98 1.33
CA LEU A 166 4.22 -19.65 0.30
C LEU A 166 4.65 -20.12 -1.10
N TYR A 167 5.92 -19.96 -1.46
CA TYR A 167 6.44 -20.43 -2.76
C TYR A 167 6.61 -21.95 -2.80
N GLU A 168 7.14 -22.55 -1.73
CA GLU A 168 7.35 -24.01 -1.63
C GLU A 168 6.03 -24.80 -1.57
N ALA A 169 4.96 -24.23 -1.03
CA ALA A 169 3.64 -24.86 -1.03
C ALA A 169 3.07 -25.05 -2.45
N LYS A 170 3.32 -24.10 -3.36
CA LYS A 170 2.88 -24.20 -4.76
C LYS A 170 3.65 -25.26 -5.56
N ASP A 171 4.90 -25.52 -5.21
CA ASP A 171 5.68 -26.56 -5.87
C ASP A 171 5.24 -27.97 -5.47
N ARG A 172 4.56 -28.14 -4.32
CA ARG A 172 4.00 -29.43 -3.91
C ARG A 172 2.71 -29.81 -4.63
N GLU A 173 1.99 -28.85 -5.21
CA GLU A 173 0.76 -29.09 -6.00
C GLU A 173 1.06 -29.48 -7.46
N ARG A 174 2.34 -29.45 -7.88
CA ARG A 174 2.81 -30.00 -9.15
C ARG A 174 3.54 -31.33 -8.93
N LYS A 175 2.83 -32.37 -8.51
CA LYS A 175 3.27 -33.76 -8.62
C LYS A 175 2.10 -34.66 -8.97
#